data_AF-A0A3C2AJ26-F1
#
_entry.id   AF-A0A3C2AJ26-F1
#
_cell.length_a   1.000
_cell.length_b   1.000
_cell.length_c   1.000
_cell.angle_alpha   90.00
_cell.angle_beta   90.00
_cell.angle_gamma   90.00
#
_symmetry.space_group_name_H-M   'P 1'
#
loop_
_entity.id
_entity.type
_entity.pdbx_description
1 polymer ?
#
loop_
_entity_poly.entity_id
_entity_poly.type
_entity_poly.pdbx_seq_one_letter_code
_entity_poly.pdbx_strand_id
1 'polypeptide(L)'
;MKSLLSSYFLFACLCANAQTDLVSVGAEGTGTGGTMSFSIGQVFYTEASGSGKSSSQGVQQGEDYGLMWVGTTSTNWSVGSNWSKGVVPSISDSVIITAYPSNQPHITADVSSPMEIGNINVRDGAVLTVDAGKALTVVEQLYNDGAMLVKADANSIGSLITEGSITGAGTFAMEQYLEGSGGATPNGLFFYVGSPVANAQASTFNIAGGNKLWSADETTTSYPQINNGATVLNPMTGYVARTGANGAVTYSGSTYNTGTFSETNITRTGTTDNDRGYNLLSNPYPSTVSWDNASKTNIGTTLWYRTHQGTTMLYDTYNATNFLGTNNNGNGAVNGDIPPTQAFWVRVENDGETGSLSFTDAMRSHNGWSSIY
;
A
#
# COMPACT_ATOMS: atom_id res chain seq x y z
N MET A 1 50.95 11.35 61.33
CA MET A 1 51.24 12.79 61.23
C MET A 1 50.92 13.22 59.80
N LYS A 2 49.80 13.95 59.60
CA LYS A 2 49.41 14.82 58.45
C LYS A 2 49.54 14.22 57.03
N SER A 3 48.46 13.96 56.28
CA SER A 3 47.63 14.93 55.53
C SER A 3 46.42 14.17 54.91
N LEU A 4 45.16 14.44 55.26
CA LEU A 4 44.19 15.30 54.53
C LEU A 4 44.30 15.26 53.00
N LEU A 5 43.26 14.84 52.24
CA LEU A 5 42.12 15.68 51.81
C LEU A 5 41.22 15.00 50.72
N SER A 6 39.90 15.08 50.93
CA SER A 6 38.73 15.22 50.02
C SER A 6 38.85 14.87 48.52
N SER A 7 38.01 13.95 48.00
CA SER A 7 36.66 14.18 47.43
C SER A 7 36.69 14.59 45.95
N TYR A 8 36.01 13.86 45.05
CA TYR A 8 35.12 14.39 44.01
C TYR A 8 34.45 13.25 43.21
N PHE A 9 33.12 13.17 43.38
CA PHE A 9 32.18 12.52 42.48
C PHE A 9 32.37 13.11 41.07
N LEU A 10 32.60 12.28 40.05
CA LEU A 10 32.52 12.72 38.65
C LEU A 10 31.38 11.98 37.95
N PHE A 11 30.36 12.76 37.61
CA PHE A 11 29.22 12.44 36.76
C PHE A 11 29.75 12.13 35.36
N ALA A 12 29.63 10.88 34.90
CA ALA A 12 29.93 10.52 33.52
C ALA A 12 28.79 11.04 32.64
N CYS A 13 28.96 12.24 32.08
CA CYS A 13 28.13 12.73 31.00
C CYS A 13 28.50 11.94 29.74
N LEU A 14 27.63 11.02 29.32
CA LEU A 14 27.68 10.41 27.99
C LEU A 14 27.30 11.50 26.98
N CYS A 15 28.29 12.19 26.45
CA CYS A 15 28.12 13.02 25.27
C CYS A 15 27.91 12.07 24.09
N ALA A 16 26.65 11.90 23.65
CA ALA A 16 26.39 11.43 22.31
C ALA A 16 26.97 12.48 21.36
N ASN A 17 28.11 12.17 20.73
CA ASN A 17 28.56 12.98 19.61
C ASN A 17 27.59 12.70 18.46
N ALA A 18 26.65 13.62 18.22
CA ALA A 18 26.08 13.75 16.90
C ALA A 18 27.25 13.97 15.93
N GLN A 19 27.28 13.24 14.82
CA GLN A 19 28.26 13.44 13.76
C GLN A 19 28.12 14.88 13.26
N THR A 20 29.09 15.75 13.53
CA THR A 20 29.04 17.17 13.12
C THR A 20 29.57 17.44 11.73
N ASP A 21 30.19 16.44 11.08
CA ASP A 21 30.81 16.62 9.76
C ASP A 21 30.35 15.52 8.78
N LEU A 22 29.74 15.96 7.67
CA LEU A 22 29.66 15.16 6.45
C LEU A 22 31.08 14.95 5.91
N VAL A 23 31.41 13.71 5.55
CA VAL A 23 32.66 13.42 4.84
C VAL A 23 32.57 14.05 3.45
N SER A 24 33.07 15.28 3.32
CA SER A 24 33.21 15.97 2.03
C SER A 24 34.22 15.21 1.18
N VAL A 25 33.73 14.56 0.12
CA VAL A 25 34.59 13.99 -0.93
C VAL A 25 34.58 14.96 -2.11
N GLY A 26 35.78 15.27 -2.62
CA GLY A 26 35.94 16.13 -3.78
C GLY A 26 37.07 15.66 -4.70
N ALA A 27 36.99 16.06 -5.96
CA ALA A 27 38.01 15.76 -6.97
C ALA A 27 38.22 16.98 -7.89
N GLU A 28 39.40 17.04 -8.51
CA GLU A 28 39.77 18.07 -9.47
C GLU A 28 39.88 17.47 -10.87
N GLY A 29 39.12 18.02 -11.81
CA GLY A 29 39.28 17.76 -13.24
C GLY A 29 40.04 18.92 -13.87
N THR A 30 41.21 18.64 -14.46
CA THR A 30 42.00 19.65 -15.18
C THR A 30 42.01 19.36 -16.69
N GLY A 31 41.85 20.41 -17.49
CA GLY A 31 41.95 20.35 -18.94
C GLY A 31 42.45 21.66 -19.55
N THR A 32 42.65 21.68 -20.86
CA THR A 32 43.17 22.85 -21.61
C THR A 32 42.29 24.10 -21.51
N GLY A 33 41.05 23.96 -21.05
CA GLY A 33 40.10 25.05 -20.81
C GLY A 33 39.98 25.52 -19.35
N GLY A 34 40.76 24.94 -18.41
CA GLY A 34 40.75 25.30 -16.99
C GLY A 34 40.61 24.11 -16.04
N THR A 35 40.53 24.42 -14.75
CA THR A 35 40.31 23.44 -13.66
C THR A 35 38.88 23.56 -13.16
N MET A 36 38.21 22.42 -12.97
CA MET A 36 36.97 22.34 -12.22
C MET A 36 37.19 21.49 -10.97
N SER A 37 36.75 22.00 -9.82
CA SER A 37 36.71 21.25 -8.57
C SER A 37 35.25 21.04 -8.19
N PHE A 38 34.90 19.83 -7.75
CA PHE A 38 33.60 19.58 -7.12
C PHE A 38 33.79 18.93 -5.77
N SER A 39 32.89 19.24 -4.84
CA SER A 39 32.82 18.69 -3.49
C SER A 39 31.37 18.33 -3.17
N ILE A 40 31.13 17.11 -2.73
CA ILE A 40 29.81 16.70 -2.20
C ILE A 40 29.71 17.22 -0.76
N GLY A 41 28.67 18.00 -0.46
CA GLY A 41 28.38 18.50 0.90
C GLY A 41 29.04 19.83 1.30
N GLN A 42 29.77 20.50 0.42
CA GLN A 42 30.23 21.88 0.66
C GLN A 42 29.49 22.86 -0.25
N VAL A 43 28.73 23.77 0.36
CA VAL A 43 28.19 24.93 -0.33
C VAL A 43 29.29 25.97 -0.42
N PHE A 44 29.88 26.14 -1.60
CA PHE A 44 30.83 27.22 -1.83
C PHE A 44 30.06 28.44 -2.33
N TYR A 45 30.13 29.57 -1.63
CA TYR A 45 29.73 30.88 -2.17
C TYR A 45 30.96 31.79 -2.15
N THR A 46 31.40 32.25 -3.32
CA THR A 46 32.33 33.38 -3.43
C THR A 46 31.51 34.64 -3.62
N GLU A 47 31.58 35.55 -2.66
CA GLU A 47 31.03 36.90 -2.82
C GLU A 47 32.10 37.81 -3.43
N ALA A 48 31.90 38.20 -4.70
CA ALA A 48 32.67 39.27 -5.30
C ALA A 48 32.01 40.61 -4.95
N SER A 49 32.71 41.50 -4.26
CA SER A 49 32.24 42.85 -3.93
C SER A 49 33.02 43.92 -4.69
N GLY A 50 32.29 44.91 -5.21
CA GLY A 50 32.81 46.12 -5.85
C GLY A 50 31.96 47.33 -5.47
N SER A 51 32.29 48.53 -5.96
CA SER A 51 31.68 49.83 -5.60
C SER A 51 30.14 49.83 -5.61
N GLY A 52 29.55 49.41 -4.49
CA GLY A 52 28.10 49.34 -4.25
C GLY A 52 27.38 48.09 -4.77
N LYS A 53 28.07 47.02 -5.19
CA LYS A 53 27.45 45.80 -5.72
C LYS A 53 28.16 44.53 -5.22
N SER A 54 27.38 43.51 -4.85
CA SER A 54 27.86 42.16 -4.60
C SER A 54 27.34 41.20 -5.67
N SER A 55 28.15 40.23 -6.05
CA SER A 55 27.77 39.08 -6.87
C SER A 55 28.17 37.81 -6.13
N SER A 56 27.20 36.93 -5.89
CA SER A 56 27.47 35.62 -5.28
C SER A 56 27.58 34.58 -6.39
N GLN A 57 28.66 33.82 -6.39
CA GLN A 57 28.89 32.68 -7.28
C GLN A 57 29.11 31.44 -6.42
N GLY A 58 28.36 30.37 -6.67
CA GLY A 58 28.47 29.17 -5.87
C GLY A 58 27.89 27.92 -6.50
N VAL A 59 28.29 26.77 -5.97
CA VAL A 59 27.72 25.46 -6.30
C VAL A 59 26.90 25.00 -5.10
N GLN A 60 25.59 24.87 -5.29
CA GLN A 60 24.71 24.21 -4.34
C GLN A 60 24.56 22.76 -4.79
N GLN A 61 25.08 21.82 -4.00
CA GLN A 61 24.77 20.40 -4.17
C GLN A 61 23.73 20.05 -3.11
N GLY A 62 22.57 19.56 -3.55
CA GLY A 62 21.60 18.96 -2.63
C GLY A 62 22.22 17.69 -2.04
N GLU A 63 22.29 17.61 -0.72
CA GLU A 63 22.59 16.34 -0.07
C GLU A 63 21.31 15.52 0.04
N ASP A 64 21.31 14.39 -0.62
CA ASP A 64 20.25 13.40 -0.54
C ASP A 64 20.51 12.54 0.68
N TYR A 65 19.79 12.81 1.77
CA TYR A 65 19.91 12.04 3.00
C TYR A 65 19.19 10.68 2.85
N GLY A 66 19.93 9.62 2.54
CA GLY A 66 19.40 8.26 2.47
C GLY A 66 20.31 7.24 1.78
N LEU A 67 19.94 5.96 1.89
CA LEU A 67 20.53 4.87 1.10
C LEU A 67 19.94 4.92 -0.31
N MET A 68 20.78 5.17 -1.31
CA MET A 68 20.34 5.25 -2.69
C MET A 68 20.34 3.86 -3.32
N TRP A 69 19.24 3.51 -3.99
CA TRP A 69 19.18 2.33 -4.84
C TRP A 69 20.08 2.52 -6.06
N VAL A 70 21.08 1.65 -6.21
CA VAL A 70 22.00 1.63 -7.37
C VAL A 70 21.75 0.48 -8.33
N GLY A 71 21.04 -0.58 -7.89
CA GLY A 71 20.54 -1.66 -8.76
C GLY A 71 21.59 -2.35 -9.63
N THR A 72 22.87 -2.35 -9.24
CA THR A 72 23.97 -2.85 -10.09
C THR A 72 24.02 -4.37 -10.17
N THR A 73 23.40 -5.07 -9.22
CA THR A 73 23.45 -6.54 -9.12
C THR A 73 22.16 -7.19 -9.60
N SER A 74 20.99 -6.71 -9.16
CA SER A 74 19.68 -7.27 -9.49
C SER A 74 18.56 -6.29 -9.12
N THR A 75 17.30 -6.71 -9.28
CA THR A 75 16.12 -5.97 -8.81
C THR A 75 15.79 -6.23 -7.33
N ASN A 76 16.43 -7.21 -6.68
CA ASN A 76 16.02 -7.66 -5.34
C ASN A 76 16.44 -6.66 -4.25
N TRP A 77 15.46 -6.08 -3.55
CA TRP A 77 15.65 -5.12 -2.45
C TRP A 77 16.60 -5.64 -1.36
N SER A 78 16.50 -6.93 -1.04
CA SER A 78 17.23 -7.59 0.05
C SER A 78 18.68 -7.95 -0.31
N VAL A 79 19.21 -7.47 -1.45
CA VAL A 79 20.60 -7.65 -1.85
C VAL A 79 21.38 -6.36 -1.56
N GLY A 80 22.28 -6.40 -0.58
CA GLY A 80 23.05 -5.23 -0.13
C GLY A 80 23.84 -4.54 -1.24
N SER A 81 24.37 -5.28 -2.21
CA SER A 81 25.13 -4.71 -3.34
C SER A 81 24.27 -3.89 -4.33
N ASN A 82 22.94 -3.90 -4.18
CA ASN A 82 22.05 -2.98 -4.91
C ASN A 82 21.89 -1.61 -4.23
N TRP A 83 22.50 -1.39 -3.06
CA TRP A 83 22.44 -0.14 -2.31
C TRP A 83 23.78 0.58 -2.29
N SER A 84 23.77 1.91 -2.26
CA SER A 84 24.97 2.75 -2.35
C SER A 84 26.02 2.49 -1.27
N LYS A 85 25.64 1.93 -0.12
CA LYS A 85 26.54 1.55 0.97
C LYS A 85 26.80 0.04 1.06
N GLY A 86 26.32 -0.77 0.11
CA GLY A 86 26.51 -2.22 0.12
C GLY A 86 25.72 -2.96 1.21
N VAL A 87 24.75 -2.31 1.85
CA VAL A 87 23.96 -2.84 2.96
C VAL A 87 22.47 -2.73 2.66
N VAL A 88 21.69 -3.71 3.13
CA VAL A 88 20.23 -3.69 3.00
C VAL A 88 19.66 -2.69 4.02
N PRO A 89 18.85 -1.71 3.59
CA PRO A 89 18.17 -0.79 4.48
C PRO A 89 17.28 -1.51 5.50
N SER A 90 17.11 -0.89 6.65
CA SER A 90 16.28 -1.35 7.77
C SER A 90 15.20 -0.33 8.14
N ILE A 91 14.37 -0.66 9.11
CA ILE A 91 13.28 0.17 9.61
C ILE A 91 13.70 1.59 10.06
N SER A 92 14.97 1.82 10.41
CA SER A 92 15.48 3.14 10.79
C SER A 92 16.05 3.96 9.63
N ASP A 93 16.12 3.39 8.44
CA ASP A 93 16.76 4.01 7.29
C ASP A 93 15.75 4.77 6.40
N SER A 94 16.29 5.76 5.69
CA SER A 94 15.60 6.44 4.60
C SER A 94 16.23 6.01 3.28
N VAL A 95 15.42 5.69 2.28
CA VAL A 95 15.90 5.23 0.98
C VAL A 95 15.45 6.13 -0.16
N ILE A 96 16.28 6.22 -1.19
CA ILE A 96 16.00 7.02 -2.39
C ILE A 96 16.10 6.11 -3.61
N ILE A 97 15.03 6.07 -4.38
CA ILE A 97 14.92 5.27 -5.61
C ILE A 97 14.86 6.24 -6.77
N THR A 98 15.81 6.09 -7.70
CA THR A 98 15.95 6.94 -8.90
C THR A 98 15.69 6.12 -10.16
N ALA A 99 15.42 6.79 -11.27
CA ALA A 99 15.26 6.16 -12.57
C ALA A 99 16.58 5.68 -13.20
N TYR A 100 17.74 6.02 -12.62
CA TYR A 100 19.05 5.76 -13.24
C TYR A 100 19.39 4.28 -13.38
N PRO A 101 19.18 3.41 -12.38
CA PRO A 101 19.47 1.99 -12.51
C PRO A 101 18.47 1.28 -13.44
N SER A 102 18.98 0.39 -14.31
CA SER A 102 18.12 -0.44 -15.15
C SER A 102 17.33 -1.47 -14.34
N ASN A 103 17.92 -1.99 -13.25
CA ASN A 103 17.22 -2.87 -12.32
C ASN A 103 16.51 -2.01 -11.29
N GLN A 104 15.24 -1.70 -11.51
CA GLN A 104 14.41 -1.02 -10.51
C GLN A 104 14.06 -2.01 -9.36
N PRO A 105 13.86 -1.52 -8.12
CA PRO A 105 13.72 -2.39 -6.95
C PRO A 105 12.40 -3.14 -6.88
N HIS A 106 12.48 -4.39 -6.42
CA HIS A 106 11.38 -5.28 -6.07
C HIS A 106 11.50 -5.69 -4.60
N ILE A 107 10.43 -5.53 -3.84
CA ILE A 107 10.28 -6.11 -2.50
C ILE A 107 9.96 -7.59 -2.66
N THR A 108 10.88 -8.44 -2.20
CA THR A 108 10.76 -9.90 -2.26
C THR A 108 10.56 -10.56 -0.88
N ALA A 109 10.37 -9.77 0.17
CA ALA A 109 10.21 -10.25 1.55
C ALA A 109 8.82 -10.87 1.76
N ASP A 110 8.77 -12.04 2.41
CA ASP A 110 7.52 -12.77 2.65
C ASP A 110 6.64 -12.09 3.70
N VAL A 111 5.33 -12.34 3.63
CA VAL A 111 4.35 -11.79 4.58
C VAL A 111 4.59 -12.16 6.04
N SER A 112 5.27 -13.28 6.29
CA SER A 112 5.65 -13.74 7.63
C SER A 112 6.89 -13.03 8.20
N SER A 113 7.64 -12.33 7.35
CA SER A 113 8.83 -11.55 7.68
C SER A 113 8.92 -10.37 6.70
N PRO A 114 7.99 -9.40 6.79
CA PRO A 114 7.86 -8.31 5.84
C PRO A 114 9.13 -7.45 5.79
N MET A 115 9.32 -6.74 4.67
CA MET A 115 10.32 -5.67 4.63
C MET A 115 9.79 -4.47 5.40
N GLU A 116 10.56 -3.95 6.35
CA GLU A 116 10.20 -2.76 7.12
C GLU A 116 11.23 -1.65 6.89
N ILE A 117 10.76 -0.45 6.58
CA ILE A 117 11.60 0.70 6.25
C ILE A 117 11.03 1.98 6.86
N GLY A 118 11.92 2.90 7.26
CA GLY A 118 11.55 4.23 7.76
C GLY A 118 10.89 5.07 6.67
N ASN A 119 11.71 5.61 5.77
CA ASN A 119 11.25 6.47 4.68
C ASN A 119 11.59 5.89 3.32
N ILE A 120 10.66 6.01 2.36
CA ILE A 120 10.89 5.75 0.94
C ILE A 120 10.66 7.03 0.16
N ASN A 121 11.63 7.41 -0.67
CA ASN A 121 11.47 8.44 -1.71
C ASN A 121 11.62 7.81 -3.09
N VAL A 122 10.50 7.59 -3.78
CA VAL A 122 10.45 7.15 -5.18
C VAL A 122 10.40 8.40 -6.07
N ARG A 123 11.48 8.66 -6.80
CA ARG A 123 11.59 9.85 -7.66
C ARG A 123 10.90 9.65 -9.00
N ASP A 124 10.65 10.76 -9.68
CA ASP A 124 10.12 10.76 -11.05
C ASP A 124 10.91 9.83 -11.98
N GLY A 125 10.17 9.09 -12.80
CA GLY A 125 10.69 8.03 -13.68
C GLY A 125 11.16 6.74 -12.99
N ALA A 126 11.24 6.69 -11.65
CA ALA A 126 11.61 5.49 -10.91
C ALA A 126 10.40 4.59 -10.64
N VAL A 127 10.65 3.31 -10.38
CA VAL A 127 9.60 2.32 -10.10
C VAL A 127 9.97 1.51 -8.86
N LEU A 128 9.05 1.40 -7.90
CA LEU A 128 9.14 0.44 -6.81
C LEU A 128 8.01 -0.58 -6.93
N THR A 129 8.37 -1.87 -6.93
CA THR A 129 7.40 -2.95 -7.01
C THR A 129 7.37 -3.75 -5.71
N VAL A 130 6.18 -4.02 -5.16
CA VAL A 130 5.96 -5.08 -4.17
C VAL A 130 5.46 -6.29 -4.93
N ASP A 131 6.24 -7.37 -4.93
CA ASP A 131 5.86 -8.57 -5.69
C ASP A 131 4.63 -9.26 -5.09
N ALA A 132 3.92 -10.04 -5.93
CA ALA A 132 2.86 -10.90 -5.46
C ALA A 132 3.42 -11.88 -4.41
N GLY A 133 2.71 -12.08 -3.30
CA GLY A 133 3.17 -12.91 -2.19
C GLY A 133 3.94 -12.14 -1.11
N LYS A 134 4.32 -10.89 -1.40
CA LYS A 134 5.33 -10.15 -0.63
C LYS A 134 4.75 -8.98 0.12
N ALA A 135 5.49 -8.52 1.14
CA ALA A 135 5.01 -7.53 2.09
C ALA A 135 6.04 -6.42 2.36
N LEU A 136 5.53 -5.19 2.44
CA LEU A 136 6.27 -3.98 2.78
C LEU A 136 5.51 -3.17 3.84
N THR A 137 6.20 -2.77 4.90
CA THR A 137 5.77 -1.75 5.86
C THR A 137 6.66 -0.51 5.72
N VAL A 138 6.04 0.65 5.52
CA VAL A 138 6.69 1.96 5.60
C VAL A 138 6.24 2.66 6.87
N VAL A 139 7.14 2.84 7.84
CA VAL A 139 6.76 3.30 9.18
C VAL A 139 6.70 4.83 9.30
N GLU A 140 7.47 5.58 8.52
CA GLU A 140 7.50 7.04 8.60
C GLU A 140 6.87 7.71 7.36
N GLN A 141 7.56 7.76 6.22
CA GLN A 141 7.04 8.46 5.04
C GLN A 141 7.21 7.64 3.76
N LEU A 142 6.13 7.55 2.99
CA LEU A 142 6.17 7.16 1.58
C LEU A 142 5.99 8.42 0.72
N TYR A 143 7.07 8.90 0.13
CA TYR A 143 7.05 9.94 -0.89
C TYR A 143 7.20 9.28 -2.28
N ASN A 144 6.24 9.51 -3.16
CA ASN A 144 6.25 8.91 -4.50
C ASN A 144 5.87 9.92 -5.58
N ASP A 145 6.87 10.34 -6.35
CA ASP A 145 6.72 11.08 -7.62
C ASP A 145 6.98 10.18 -8.84
N GLY A 146 7.42 8.94 -8.64
CA GLY A 146 7.58 7.92 -9.68
C GLY A 146 6.35 7.02 -9.80
N ALA A 147 6.58 5.72 -9.82
CA ALA A 147 5.53 4.71 -9.76
C ALA A 147 5.76 3.72 -8.63
N MET A 148 4.71 3.42 -7.88
CA MET A 148 4.69 2.33 -6.92
C MET A 148 3.59 1.35 -7.31
N LEU A 149 3.94 0.06 -7.41
CA LEU A 149 3.02 -1.00 -7.81
C LEU A 149 3.05 -2.15 -6.79
N VAL A 150 1.89 -2.48 -6.23
CA VAL A 150 1.68 -3.69 -5.43
C VAL A 150 1.05 -4.76 -6.33
N LYS A 151 1.78 -5.84 -6.60
CA LYS A 151 1.41 -6.82 -7.62
C LYS A 151 0.51 -7.92 -7.11
N ALA A 152 -0.22 -8.54 -8.04
CA ALA A 152 -0.95 -9.77 -7.82
C ALA A 152 -0.70 -10.76 -8.96
N ASP A 153 -0.81 -12.05 -8.65
CA ASP A 153 -0.87 -13.13 -9.61
C ASP A 153 -2.01 -14.09 -9.24
N ALA A 154 -2.13 -15.20 -9.97
CA ALA A 154 -3.22 -16.17 -9.79
C ALA A 154 -3.27 -16.80 -8.39
N ASN A 155 -2.19 -16.76 -7.62
CA ASN A 155 -2.08 -17.44 -6.34
C ASN A 155 -1.93 -16.47 -5.16
N SER A 156 -1.62 -15.20 -5.41
CA SER A 156 -1.04 -14.31 -4.40
C SER A 156 -1.24 -12.83 -4.72
N ILE A 157 -1.46 -11.99 -3.70
CA ILE A 157 -1.68 -10.54 -3.82
C ILE A 157 -0.85 -9.73 -2.83
N GLY A 158 0.16 -8.98 -3.31
CA GLY A 158 1.06 -8.14 -2.52
C GLY A 158 0.40 -7.34 -1.40
N SER A 159 1.14 -7.07 -0.32
CA SER A 159 0.65 -6.33 0.84
C SER A 159 1.51 -5.12 1.16
N LEU A 160 0.87 -3.97 1.34
CA LEU A 160 1.52 -2.71 1.70
C LEU A 160 0.88 -2.13 2.96
N ILE A 161 1.70 -1.90 3.98
CA ILE A 161 1.34 -1.10 5.13
C ILE A 161 2.13 0.21 5.08
N THR A 162 1.44 1.31 5.31
CA THR A 162 2.07 2.60 5.57
C THR A 162 1.45 3.14 6.85
N GLU A 163 2.28 3.28 7.87
CA GLU A 163 1.86 3.73 9.21
C GLU A 163 1.92 5.26 9.31
N GLY A 164 2.86 5.88 8.61
CA GLY A 164 2.96 7.33 8.55
C GLY A 164 2.35 7.93 7.28
N SER A 165 2.97 9.01 6.77
CA SER A 165 2.35 9.84 5.72
C SER A 165 2.66 9.33 4.31
N ILE A 166 1.68 9.45 3.42
CA ILE A 166 1.85 9.25 1.97
C ILE A 166 1.76 10.61 1.28
N THR A 167 2.75 10.92 0.46
CA THR A 167 2.87 12.20 -0.29
C THR A 167 3.47 11.97 -1.68
N GLY A 168 3.47 13.01 -2.51
CA GLY A 168 3.94 12.97 -3.89
C GLY A 168 2.79 12.86 -4.90
N ALA A 169 3.11 13.08 -6.18
CA ALA A 169 2.14 13.13 -7.28
C ALA A 169 2.31 11.99 -8.30
N GLY A 170 3.08 10.97 -7.93
CA GLY A 170 3.34 9.79 -8.75
C GLY A 170 2.15 8.86 -8.89
N THR A 171 2.40 7.70 -9.50
CA THR A 171 1.37 6.66 -9.66
C THR A 171 1.37 5.72 -8.46
N PHE A 172 0.19 5.53 -7.86
CA PHE A 172 -0.06 4.54 -6.81
C PHE A 172 -0.99 3.46 -7.36
N ALA A 173 -0.51 2.23 -7.45
CA ALA A 173 -1.22 1.16 -8.11
C ALA A 173 -1.20 -0.16 -7.35
N MET A 174 -2.33 -0.85 -7.30
CA MET A 174 -2.41 -2.21 -6.78
C MET A 174 -3.14 -3.11 -7.78
N GLU A 175 -2.63 -4.32 -7.95
CA GLU A 175 -3.23 -5.34 -8.80
C GLU A 175 -4.15 -6.28 -8.02
N GLN A 176 -5.13 -6.84 -8.72
CA GLN A 176 -5.87 -8.02 -8.31
C GLN A 176 -5.99 -8.94 -9.52
N TYR A 177 -5.67 -10.23 -9.35
CA TYR A 177 -5.83 -11.21 -10.42
C TYR A 177 -7.27 -11.73 -10.46
N LEU A 178 -7.90 -11.70 -11.64
CA LEU A 178 -9.25 -12.21 -11.86
C LEU A 178 -9.22 -13.27 -12.98
N GLU A 179 -9.91 -14.40 -12.75
CA GLU A 179 -10.11 -15.41 -13.78
C GLU A 179 -11.27 -15.03 -14.69
N GLY A 180 -11.01 -14.91 -15.99
CA GLY A 180 -12.05 -14.65 -16.97
C GLY A 180 -12.81 -15.92 -17.37
N SER A 181 -13.80 -15.75 -18.23
CA SER A 181 -14.53 -16.86 -18.86
C SER A 181 -13.72 -17.66 -19.89
N GLY A 182 -12.50 -17.21 -20.24
CA GLY A 182 -11.67 -17.80 -21.29
C GLY A 182 -12.01 -17.31 -22.70
N GLY A 183 -12.64 -16.13 -22.85
CA GLY A 183 -13.02 -15.58 -24.15
C GLY A 183 -13.46 -14.11 -24.09
N ALA A 184 -13.90 -13.55 -25.23
CA ALA A 184 -14.28 -12.14 -25.31
C ALA A 184 -15.57 -11.77 -24.53
N THR A 185 -16.38 -12.77 -24.15
CA THR A 185 -17.67 -12.56 -23.47
C THR A 185 -17.52 -12.81 -21.96
N PRO A 186 -17.72 -11.82 -21.08
CA PRO A 186 -17.52 -11.94 -19.63
C PRO A 186 -18.71 -12.64 -18.94
N ASN A 187 -18.91 -13.93 -19.24
CA ASN A 187 -19.97 -14.77 -18.67
C ASN A 187 -19.46 -15.77 -17.62
N GLY A 188 -18.24 -15.56 -17.11
CA GLY A 188 -17.58 -16.42 -16.13
C GLY A 188 -18.06 -16.21 -14.69
N LEU A 189 -17.18 -16.52 -13.74
CA LEU A 189 -17.42 -16.36 -12.31
C LEU A 189 -17.60 -14.89 -11.93
N PHE A 190 -18.28 -14.64 -10.81
CA PHE A 190 -18.39 -13.31 -10.23
C PHE A 190 -17.29 -13.11 -9.20
N PHE A 191 -16.52 -12.02 -9.34
CA PHE A 191 -15.50 -11.63 -8.38
C PHE A 191 -16.00 -10.47 -7.54
N TYR A 192 -15.75 -10.52 -6.24
CA TYR A 192 -16.20 -9.55 -5.26
C TYR A 192 -15.02 -8.69 -4.86
N VAL A 193 -15.05 -7.45 -5.31
CA VAL A 193 -13.86 -6.60 -5.44
C VAL A 193 -14.03 -5.25 -4.75
N GLY A 194 -12.95 -4.64 -4.31
CA GLY A 194 -12.93 -3.35 -3.62
C GLY A 194 -11.66 -2.55 -3.92
N SER A 195 -11.69 -1.23 -3.70
CA SER A 195 -10.57 -0.34 -4.03
C SER A 195 -9.64 -0.11 -2.83
N PRO A 196 -8.35 -0.50 -2.93
CA PRO A 196 -7.33 -0.22 -1.90
C PRO A 196 -6.62 1.13 -2.09
N VAL A 197 -6.99 1.90 -3.13
CA VAL A 197 -6.42 3.21 -3.47
C VAL A 197 -7.51 4.26 -3.59
N ALA A 198 -7.16 5.51 -3.33
CA ALA A 198 -8.05 6.65 -3.45
C ALA A 198 -8.25 7.03 -4.92
N ASN A 199 -9.47 7.39 -5.31
CA ASN A 199 -9.81 7.84 -6.66
C ASN A 199 -9.62 6.80 -7.79
N ALA A 200 -9.52 5.50 -7.47
CA ALA A 200 -9.65 4.47 -8.50
C ALA A 200 -10.99 4.60 -9.23
N GLN A 201 -11.01 4.30 -10.52
CA GLN A 201 -12.20 4.42 -11.35
C GLN A 201 -12.63 3.06 -11.90
N ALA A 202 -13.92 2.93 -12.23
CA ALA A 202 -14.49 1.72 -12.81
C ALA A 202 -13.84 1.28 -14.14
N SER A 203 -13.14 2.19 -14.83
CA SER A 203 -12.33 1.89 -16.01
C SER A 203 -11.23 0.87 -15.76
N THR A 204 -10.75 0.68 -14.52
CA THR A 204 -9.83 -0.39 -14.10
C THR A 204 -10.30 -1.77 -14.54
N PHE A 205 -11.62 -2.00 -14.59
CA PHE A 205 -12.19 -3.29 -14.99
C PHE A 205 -12.41 -3.43 -16.50
N ASN A 206 -11.97 -2.48 -17.32
CA ASN A 206 -12.18 -2.46 -18.78
C ASN A 206 -13.65 -2.61 -19.19
N ILE A 207 -14.56 -1.92 -18.48
CA ILE A 207 -16.01 -2.02 -18.76
C ILE A 207 -16.38 -1.50 -20.16
N ALA A 208 -15.62 -0.55 -20.69
CA ALA A 208 -15.77 -0.07 -22.07
C ALA A 208 -15.39 -1.14 -23.11
N GLY A 209 -14.48 -2.05 -22.76
CA GLY A 209 -14.09 -3.20 -23.56
C GLY A 209 -15.01 -4.41 -23.43
N GLY A 210 -16.11 -4.29 -22.67
CA GLY A 210 -17.17 -5.31 -22.59
C GLY A 210 -17.29 -6.02 -21.25
N ASN A 211 -16.24 -5.97 -20.40
CA ASN A 211 -16.28 -6.48 -19.03
C ASN A 211 -17.42 -5.81 -18.22
N LYS A 212 -17.77 -6.42 -17.09
CA LYS A 212 -18.92 -5.99 -16.29
C LYS A 212 -18.51 -5.66 -14.88
N LEU A 213 -19.16 -4.63 -14.35
CA LEU A 213 -19.04 -4.18 -12.97
C LEU A 213 -20.43 -3.80 -12.45
N TRP A 214 -20.75 -4.21 -11.24
CA TRP A 214 -22.00 -3.90 -10.56
C TRP A 214 -21.72 -3.42 -9.14
N SER A 215 -22.62 -2.58 -8.61
CA SER A 215 -22.71 -2.28 -7.18
C SER A 215 -24.01 -2.87 -6.63
N ALA A 216 -23.98 -3.37 -5.40
CA ALA A 216 -25.21 -3.79 -4.73
C ALA A 216 -25.92 -2.57 -4.14
N ASP A 217 -27.24 -2.50 -4.30
CA ASP A 217 -28.10 -1.50 -3.65
C ASP A 217 -29.13 -2.24 -2.80
N GLU A 218 -28.93 -2.19 -1.48
CA GLU A 218 -29.82 -2.82 -0.51
C GLU A 218 -31.20 -2.17 -0.50
N THR A 219 -31.28 -0.86 -0.72
CA THR A 219 -32.53 -0.10 -0.60
C THR A 219 -33.56 -0.49 -1.67
N THR A 220 -33.07 -0.88 -2.84
CA THR A 220 -33.89 -1.31 -3.98
C THR A 220 -33.76 -2.80 -4.28
N THR A 221 -33.02 -3.55 -3.44
CA THR A 221 -32.66 -4.96 -3.62
C THR A 221 -32.21 -5.28 -5.04
N SER A 222 -31.29 -4.45 -5.57
CA SER A 222 -30.87 -4.50 -6.97
C SER A 222 -29.34 -4.48 -7.14
N TYR A 223 -28.89 -4.85 -8.34
CA TYR A 223 -27.49 -4.80 -8.76
C TYR A 223 -27.38 -3.96 -10.04
N PRO A 224 -27.44 -2.63 -9.95
CA PRO A 224 -27.23 -1.77 -11.10
C PRO A 224 -25.84 -1.98 -11.70
N GLN A 225 -25.79 -2.12 -13.02
CA GLN A 225 -24.51 -2.19 -13.74
C GLN A 225 -23.90 -0.79 -13.85
N ILE A 226 -22.62 -0.69 -13.51
CA ILE A 226 -21.82 0.52 -13.73
C ILE A 226 -21.37 0.51 -15.18
N ASN A 227 -21.80 1.53 -15.94
CA ASN A 227 -21.45 1.68 -17.36
C ASN A 227 -20.53 2.87 -17.63
N ASN A 228 -20.41 3.80 -16.68
CA ASN A 228 -19.53 4.95 -16.80
C ASN A 228 -18.15 4.61 -16.23
N GLY A 229 -17.13 4.52 -17.09
CA GLY A 229 -15.75 4.22 -16.70
C GLY A 229 -15.14 5.26 -15.76
N ALA A 230 -15.64 6.50 -15.75
CA ALA A 230 -15.18 7.57 -14.86
C ALA A 230 -15.81 7.51 -13.45
N THR A 231 -16.66 6.53 -13.18
CA THR A 231 -17.24 6.34 -11.84
C THR A 231 -16.12 6.03 -10.85
N VAL A 232 -15.93 6.89 -9.85
CA VAL A 232 -14.96 6.67 -8.77
C VAL A 232 -15.47 5.56 -7.86
N LEU A 233 -14.58 4.62 -7.53
CA LEU A 233 -14.86 3.51 -6.62
C LEU A 233 -14.66 3.97 -5.18
N ASN A 234 -15.69 3.80 -4.35
CA ASN A 234 -15.62 4.10 -2.93
C ASN A 234 -14.88 2.96 -2.20
N PRO A 235 -13.83 3.24 -1.41
CA PRO A 235 -13.05 2.22 -0.71
C PRO A 235 -13.84 1.28 0.22
N MET A 236 -14.95 1.76 0.80
CA MET A 236 -15.80 0.95 1.68
C MET A 236 -16.90 0.19 0.94
N THR A 237 -17.15 0.51 -0.34
CA THR A 237 -18.16 -0.15 -1.15
C THR A 237 -17.55 -1.33 -1.87
N GLY A 238 -18.15 -2.51 -1.69
CA GLY A 238 -17.79 -3.66 -2.50
C GLY A 238 -18.54 -3.67 -3.83
N TYR A 239 -17.87 -4.17 -4.86
CA TYR A 239 -18.38 -4.28 -6.22
C TYR A 239 -18.32 -5.73 -6.69
N VAL A 240 -19.03 -6.02 -7.76
CA VAL A 240 -19.01 -7.34 -8.40
C VAL A 240 -18.47 -7.20 -9.82
N ALA A 241 -17.40 -7.90 -10.16
CA ALA A 241 -16.77 -7.87 -11.46
C ALA A 241 -16.95 -9.19 -12.22
N ARG A 242 -17.03 -9.09 -13.55
CA ARG A 242 -16.89 -10.22 -14.48
C ARG A 242 -15.97 -9.82 -15.62
N THR A 243 -14.96 -10.65 -15.87
CA THR A 243 -13.98 -10.44 -16.94
C THR A 243 -14.07 -11.53 -18.00
N GLY A 244 -13.70 -11.19 -19.24
CA GLY A 244 -13.61 -12.17 -20.33
C GLY A 244 -12.29 -12.94 -20.33
N ALA A 245 -11.19 -12.24 -20.08
CA ALA A 245 -9.85 -12.79 -20.05
C ALA A 245 -9.30 -12.87 -18.62
N ASN A 246 -8.44 -13.86 -18.40
CA ASN A 246 -7.64 -13.96 -17.18
C ASN A 246 -6.61 -12.83 -17.14
N GLY A 247 -6.36 -12.27 -15.96
CA GLY A 247 -5.28 -11.32 -15.77
C GLY A 247 -5.46 -10.43 -14.55
N ALA A 248 -4.42 -9.62 -14.30
CA ALA A 248 -4.47 -8.58 -13.29
C ALA A 248 -5.33 -7.41 -13.79
N VAL A 249 -6.26 -6.96 -12.95
CA VAL A 249 -6.82 -5.61 -13.01
C VAL A 249 -5.96 -4.71 -12.13
N THR A 250 -5.71 -3.48 -12.57
CA THR A 250 -4.87 -2.53 -11.83
C THR A 250 -5.71 -1.37 -11.33
N TYR A 251 -5.89 -1.28 -10.02
CA TYR A 251 -6.43 -0.11 -9.35
C TYR A 251 -5.36 0.97 -9.38
N SER A 252 -5.58 2.06 -10.11
CA SER A 252 -4.69 3.22 -10.11
C SER A 252 -5.38 4.41 -9.49
N GLY A 253 -4.73 5.03 -8.52
CA GLY A 253 -5.30 6.10 -7.72
C GLY A 253 -4.30 7.21 -7.40
N SER A 254 -4.76 8.22 -6.67
CA SER A 254 -3.93 9.35 -6.25
C SER A 254 -3.07 9.06 -5.01
N THR A 255 -3.40 8.02 -4.25
CA THR A 255 -2.65 7.52 -3.09
C THR A 255 -3.15 6.13 -2.72
N TYR A 256 -2.33 5.34 -2.00
CA TYR A 256 -2.86 4.21 -1.24
C TYR A 256 -3.74 4.70 -0.08
N ASN A 257 -4.75 3.91 0.26
CA ASN A 257 -5.63 4.20 1.38
C ASN A 257 -4.94 3.88 2.72
N THR A 258 -4.98 4.84 3.64
CA THR A 258 -4.56 4.74 5.03
C THR A 258 -5.55 5.53 5.91
N GLY A 259 -5.40 5.46 7.23
CA GLY A 259 -6.30 6.15 8.15
C GLY A 259 -7.58 5.37 8.44
N THR A 260 -8.55 6.03 9.04
CA THR A 260 -9.85 5.42 9.38
C THR A 260 -10.82 5.51 8.20
N PHE A 261 -11.43 4.37 7.87
CA PHE A 261 -12.58 4.32 6.95
C PHE A 261 -13.82 3.87 7.71
N SER A 262 -14.95 4.52 7.44
CA SER A 262 -16.24 4.21 8.06
C SER A 262 -17.35 4.27 7.02
N GLU A 263 -18.24 3.29 7.04
CA GLU A 263 -19.55 3.34 6.38
C GLU A 263 -20.60 3.37 7.48
N THR A 264 -21.42 4.43 7.51
CA THR A 264 -22.38 4.70 8.60
C THR A 264 -23.83 4.59 8.17
N ASN A 265 -24.09 4.30 6.90
CA ASN A 265 -25.42 4.19 6.33
C ASN A 265 -25.63 2.80 5.71
N ILE A 266 -25.34 1.75 6.48
CA ILE A 266 -25.59 0.36 6.09
C ILE A 266 -27.06 0.07 6.39
N THR A 267 -27.85 -0.24 5.36
CA THR A 267 -29.31 -0.19 5.48
C THR A 267 -29.95 -1.57 5.60
N ARG A 268 -31.19 -1.59 6.13
CA ARG A 268 -32.12 -2.71 6.07
C ARG A 268 -33.50 -2.19 5.67
N THR A 269 -33.84 -2.29 4.39
CA THR A 269 -35.01 -1.65 3.79
C THR A 269 -36.15 -2.64 3.55
N GLY A 270 -37.38 -2.16 3.42
CA GLY A 270 -38.58 -2.97 3.19
C GLY A 270 -38.99 -3.79 4.41
N THR A 271 -39.92 -4.74 4.22
CA THR A 271 -40.40 -5.63 5.30
C THR A 271 -40.50 -7.10 4.89
N THR A 272 -40.54 -7.40 3.60
CA THR A 272 -40.91 -8.73 3.07
C THR A 272 -39.83 -9.42 2.24
N ASP A 273 -38.82 -8.69 1.76
CA ASP A 273 -37.73 -9.30 0.99
C ASP A 273 -36.85 -10.17 1.91
N ASN A 274 -36.43 -11.34 1.43
CA ASN A 274 -35.58 -12.25 2.20
C ASN A 274 -34.11 -11.76 2.22
N ASP A 275 -33.69 -11.03 1.19
CA ASP A 275 -32.31 -10.57 1.00
C ASP A 275 -32.06 -9.18 1.62
N ARG A 276 -33.06 -8.61 2.29
CA ARG A 276 -32.93 -7.32 2.97
C ARG A 276 -31.91 -7.33 4.11
N GLY A 277 -31.26 -6.19 4.28
CA GLY A 277 -30.21 -5.95 5.27
C GLY A 277 -28.83 -6.39 4.83
N TYR A 278 -28.69 -7.13 3.72
CA TYR A 278 -27.39 -7.52 3.20
C TYR A 278 -26.77 -6.37 2.40
N ASN A 279 -25.58 -5.95 2.81
CA ASN A 279 -24.83 -4.87 2.19
C ASN A 279 -23.45 -5.39 1.77
N LEU A 280 -23.00 -4.99 0.59
CA LEU A 280 -21.70 -5.39 0.06
C LEU A 280 -20.67 -4.30 0.35
N LEU A 281 -19.72 -4.62 1.23
CA LEU A 281 -18.64 -3.73 1.64
C LEU A 281 -17.29 -4.32 1.20
N SER A 282 -16.22 -3.57 1.36
CA SER A 282 -14.86 -4.04 1.02
C SER A 282 -13.81 -3.65 2.03
N ASN A 283 -12.68 -4.37 1.97
CA ASN A 283 -11.45 -3.92 2.59
C ASN A 283 -10.93 -2.68 1.85
N PRO A 284 -10.83 -1.51 2.51
CA PRO A 284 -10.38 -0.29 1.86
C PRO A 284 -8.86 -0.17 1.74
N TYR A 285 -8.06 -1.08 2.33
CA TYR A 285 -6.61 -0.95 2.43
C TYR A 285 -5.85 -1.83 1.43
N PRO A 286 -4.60 -1.46 1.05
CA PRO A 286 -3.70 -2.33 0.29
C PRO A 286 -3.03 -3.42 1.15
N SER A 287 -3.64 -3.76 2.29
CA SER A 287 -3.22 -4.78 3.24
C SER A 287 -4.44 -5.48 3.81
N THR A 288 -4.25 -6.63 4.43
CA THR A 288 -5.34 -7.34 5.12
C THR A 288 -5.90 -6.49 6.26
N VAL A 289 -7.20 -6.58 6.52
CA VAL A 289 -7.85 -5.95 7.69
C VAL A 289 -8.62 -6.98 8.51
N SER A 290 -8.64 -6.81 9.84
CA SER A 290 -9.29 -7.74 10.76
C SER A 290 -10.79 -7.42 10.96
N TRP A 291 -11.65 -8.38 10.63
CA TRP A 291 -13.07 -8.38 10.95
C TRP A 291 -13.33 -8.45 12.46
N ASP A 292 -12.53 -9.23 13.19
CA ASP A 292 -12.67 -9.40 14.64
C ASP A 292 -12.49 -8.07 15.36
N ASN A 293 -11.48 -7.29 14.94
CA ASN A 293 -11.17 -5.98 15.52
C ASN A 293 -12.05 -4.84 14.99
N ALA A 294 -12.81 -5.05 13.91
CA ALA A 294 -13.61 -4.01 13.28
C ALA A 294 -14.66 -3.43 14.24
N SER A 295 -14.85 -2.11 14.20
CA SER A 295 -15.92 -1.44 14.95
C SER A 295 -17.25 -1.63 14.22
N LYS A 296 -18.23 -2.23 14.89
CA LYS A 296 -19.52 -2.64 14.31
C LYS A 296 -20.67 -2.14 15.19
N THR A 297 -21.65 -1.49 14.58
CA THR A 297 -22.91 -1.10 15.23
C THR A 297 -24.06 -1.66 14.41
N ASN A 298 -25.01 -2.34 15.05
CA ASN A 298 -26.20 -2.91 14.40
C ASN A 298 -25.93 -3.85 13.20
N ILE A 299 -24.72 -4.41 13.12
CA ILE A 299 -24.31 -5.41 12.13
C ILE A 299 -24.14 -6.76 12.85
N GLY A 300 -24.58 -7.84 12.20
CA GLY A 300 -24.36 -9.21 12.66
C GLY A 300 -22.87 -9.55 12.83
N THR A 301 -22.56 -10.60 13.56
CA THR A 301 -21.17 -11.02 13.80
C THR A 301 -20.57 -11.85 12.67
N THR A 302 -21.41 -12.25 11.71
CA THR A 302 -21.00 -13.01 10.54
C THR A 302 -20.64 -12.09 9.38
N LEU A 303 -19.56 -12.40 8.67
CA LEU A 303 -19.34 -11.94 7.30
C LEU A 303 -19.55 -13.10 6.32
N TRP A 304 -19.92 -12.77 5.09
CA TRP A 304 -20.07 -13.78 4.03
C TRP A 304 -19.24 -13.39 2.81
N TYR A 305 -18.42 -14.33 2.36
CA TYR A 305 -17.76 -14.28 1.06
C TYR A 305 -18.60 -15.03 0.05
N ARG A 306 -18.98 -14.37 -1.03
CA ARG A 306 -19.45 -15.09 -2.21
C ARG A 306 -18.23 -15.51 -3.02
N THR A 307 -18.03 -16.81 -3.11
CA THR A 307 -16.88 -17.45 -3.77
C THR A 307 -17.39 -18.60 -4.65
N HIS A 308 -16.53 -19.51 -5.10
CA HIS A 308 -16.86 -20.61 -5.97
C HIS A 308 -16.11 -21.89 -5.63
N GLN A 309 -16.66 -23.01 -6.09
CA GLN A 309 -15.95 -24.27 -6.24
C GLN A 309 -16.13 -24.72 -7.69
N GLY A 310 -15.02 -24.81 -8.42
CA GLY A 310 -15.07 -24.92 -9.89
C GLY A 310 -15.85 -23.74 -10.49
N THR A 311 -16.90 -24.02 -11.26
CA THR A 311 -17.75 -23.00 -11.90
C THR A 311 -18.99 -22.61 -11.09
N THR A 312 -19.20 -23.20 -9.91
CA THR A 312 -20.42 -22.99 -9.11
C THR A 312 -20.19 -21.93 -8.04
N MET A 313 -20.99 -20.87 -8.07
CA MET A 313 -20.96 -19.81 -7.06
C MET A 313 -21.63 -20.27 -5.75
N LEU A 314 -20.93 -20.14 -4.64
CA LEU A 314 -21.37 -20.51 -3.29
C LEU A 314 -21.01 -19.44 -2.26
N TYR A 315 -21.29 -19.69 -0.99
CA TYR A 315 -20.86 -18.83 0.10
C TYR A 315 -19.92 -19.56 1.06
N ASP A 316 -18.90 -18.85 1.49
CA ASP A 316 -18.20 -19.12 2.73
C ASP A 316 -18.48 -18.02 3.75
N THR A 317 -18.53 -18.40 5.02
CA THR A 317 -18.95 -17.52 6.11
C THR A 317 -17.99 -17.61 7.26
N TYR A 318 -17.70 -16.49 7.92
CA TYR A 318 -16.94 -16.45 9.15
C TYR A 318 -17.76 -15.73 10.23
N ASN A 319 -17.85 -16.30 11.43
CA ASN A 319 -18.55 -15.72 12.57
C ASN A 319 -17.58 -15.30 13.68
N ALA A 320 -17.54 -14.00 13.98
CA ALA A 320 -16.62 -13.43 14.97
C ALA A 320 -17.00 -13.72 16.43
N THR A 321 -18.17 -14.31 16.72
CA THR A 321 -18.54 -14.68 18.09
C THR A 321 -17.88 -15.98 18.52
N ASN A 322 -17.77 -16.95 17.60
CA ASN A 322 -17.21 -18.27 17.88
C ASN A 322 -15.88 -18.53 17.16
N PHE A 323 -15.40 -17.57 16.35
CA PHE A 323 -14.17 -17.67 15.55
C PHE A 323 -14.19 -18.87 14.59
N LEU A 324 -15.37 -19.21 14.06
CA LEU A 324 -15.55 -20.31 13.12
C LEU A 324 -15.85 -19.79 11.72
N GLY A 325 -15.15 -20.33 10.74
CA GLY A 325 -15.51 -20.17 9.34
C GLY A 325 -15.66 -21.48 8.59
N THR A 326 -16.36 -21.39 7.47
CA THR A 326 -16.63 -22.52 6.56
C THR A 326 -15.53 -22.64 5.49
N ASN A 327 -15.49 -23.79 4.81
CA ASN A 327 -14.56 -24.11 3.73
C ASN A 327 -15.31 -24.81 2.58
N ASN A 328 -16.38 -24.19 2.12
CA ASN A 328 -17.22 -24.71 1.05
C ASN A 328 -16.52 -24.58 -0.32
N ASN A 329 -15.64 -23.59 -0.49
CA ASN A 329 -14.81 -23.46 -1.69
C ASN A 329 -13.73 -24.57 -1.80
N GLY A 330 -13.27 -25.11 -0.67
CA GLY A 330 -12.21 -26.13 -0.60
C GLY A 330 -10.78 -25.56 -0.47
N ASN A 331 -10.63 -24.23 -0.35
CA ASN A 331 -9.34 -23.54 -0.30
C ASN A 331 -8.91 -23.13 1.13
N GLY A 332 -9.50 -23.77 2.14
CA GLY A 332 -9.25 -23.50 3.55
C GLY A 332 -10.43 -22.80 4.22
N ALA A 333 -10.55 -22.96 5.53
CA ALA A 333 -11.62 -22.29 6.27
C ALA A 333 -11.39 -20.78 6.25
N VAL A 334 -12.42 -20.02 5.88
CA VAL A 334 -12.38 -18.56 5.98
C VAL A 334 -12.18 -18.15 7.45
N ASN A 335 -11.43 -17.09 7.68
CA ASN A 335 -11.17 -16.57 9.01
C ASN A 335 -11.61 -15.09 9.09
N GLY A 336 -11.27 -14.43 10.20
CA GLY A 336 -11.54 -13.01 10.41
C GLY A 336 -10.63 -12.05 9.64
N ASP A 337 -9.74 -12.57 8.79
CA ASP A 337 -8.87 -11.74 7.96
C ASP A 337 -9.53 -11.45 6.62
N ILE A 338 -9.57 -10.18 6.23
CA ILE A 338 -10.13 -9.74 4.94
C ILE A 338 -8.98 -9.28 4.06
N PRO A 339 -8.60 -10.03 3.01
CA PRO A 339 -7.48 -9.66 2.13
C PRO A 339 -7.69 -8.31 1.44
N PRO A 340 -6.62 -7.66 0.95
CA PRO A 340 -6.77 -6.44 0.14
C PRO A 340 -7.58 -6.72 -1.13
N THR A 341 -8.26 -5.70 -1.65
CA THR A 341 -9.14 -5.78 -2.83
C THR A 341 -10.36 -6.69 -2.70
N GLN A 342 -10.56 -7.36 -1.56
CA GLN A 342 -11.67 -8.27 -1.34
C GLN A 342 -12.93 -7.54 -0.85
N ALA A 343 -14.07 -7.85 -1.47
CA ALA A 343 -15.38 -7.47 -0.95
C ALA A 343 -16.07 -8.62 -0.20
N PHE A 344 -16.90 -8.26 0.77
CA PHE A 344 -17.61 -9.16 1.66
C PHE A 344 -18.99 -8.62 2.00
N TRP A 345 -19.93 -9.52 2.23
CA TRP A 345 -21.27 -9.19 2.66
C TRP A 345 -21.32 -9.09 4.18
N VAL A 346 -22.08 -8.11 4.64
CA VAL A 346 -22.51 -7.97 6.04
C VAL A 346 -24.01 -7.83 6.09
N ARG A 347 -24.60 -8.03 7.26
CA ARG A 347 -26.05 -7.92 7.44
C ARG A 347 -26.41 -7.02 8.62
N VAL A 348 -27.35 -6.10 8.40
CA VAL A 348 -28.09 -5.43 9.48
C VAL A 348 -29.22 -6.36 9.93
N GLU A 349 -29.22 -6.72 11.21
CA GLU A 349 -30.06 -7.81 11.73
C GLU A 349 -31.51 -7.38 12.02
N ASN A 350 -31.69 -6.15 12.50
CA ASN A 350 -32.97 -5.68 13.01
C ASN A 350 -33.59 -4.59 12.14
N ASP A 351 -34.91 -4.65 11.99
CA ASP A 351 -35.70 -3.65 11.29
C ASP A 351 -35.66 -2.30 12.02
N GLY A 352 -35.58 -1.20 11.28
CA GLY A 352 -35.54 0.15 11.84
C GLY A 352 -34.17 0.60 12.35
N GLU A 353 -33.16 -0.28 12.29
CA GLU A 353 -31.79 0.05 12.62
C GLU A 353 -30.98 0.46 11.38
N THR A 354 -29.97 1.30 11.59
CA THR A 354 -28.91 1.59 10.60
C THR A 354 -27.60 1.04 11.12
N GLY A 355 -26.90 0.28 10.28
CA GLY A 355 -25.61 -0.30 10.59
C GLY A 355 -24.47 0.67 10.35
N SER A 356 -23.38 0.48 11.10
CA SER A 356 -22.10 1.13 10.80
C SER A 356 -20.93 0.16 10.93
N LEU A 357 -19.99 0.22 10.01
CA LEU A 357 -18.73 -0.53 10.02
C LEU A 357 -17.56 0.44 9.91
N SER A 358 -16.53 0.27 10.73
CA SER A 358 -15.31 1.04 10.60
C SER A 358 -14.06 0.20 10.84
N PHE A 359 -13.04 0.51 10.04
CA PHE A 359 -11.69 0.01 10.17
C PHE A 359 -10.70 1.15 10.44
N THR A 360 -9.64 0.86 11.20
CA THR A 360 -8.54 1.78 11.48
C THR A 360 -7.21 1.17 11.07
N ASP A 361 -6.14 1.97 11.00
CA ASP A 361 -4.82 1.46 10.65
C ASP A 361 -4.31 0.36 11.60
N ALA A 362 -4.67 0.44 12.89
CA ALA A 362 -4.30 -0.58 13.88
C ALA A 362 -4.92 -1.97 13.62
N MET A 363 -5.90 -2.05 12.71
CA MET A 363 -6.56 -3.30 12.34
C MET A 363 -5.92 -3.95 11.09
N ARG A 364 -4.93 -3.30 10.50
CA ARG A 364 -4.22 -3.78 9.31
C ARG A 364 -3.16 -4.80 9.67
N SER A 365 -2.92 -5.76 8.79
CA SER A 365 -1.81 -6.71 8.91
C SER A 365 -1.38 -7.24 7.54
N HIS A 366 -0.27 -7.98 7.52
CA HIS A 366 0.13 -8.77 6.36
C HIS A 366 -0.42 -10.22 6.39
N ASN A 367 -1.19 -10.58 7.43
CA ASN A 367 -1.74 -11.93 7.61
C ASN A 367 -2.78 -12.28 6.53
N GLY A 368 -3.12 -13.57 6.41
CA GLY A 368 -4.34 -13.99 5.70
C GLY A 368 -4.19 -14.15 4.19
N TRP A 369 -3.28 -15.02 3.77
CA TRP A 369 -3.05 -15.31 2.35
C TRP A 369 -3.43 -16.74 1.98
N SER A 370 -4.69 -16.91 1.63
CA SER A 370 -5.05 -17.59 0.38
C SER A 370 -6.09 -16.69 -0.28
N SER A 371 -5.92 -16.43 -1.57
CA SER A 371 -7.00 -15.90 -2.39
C SER A 371 -8.30 -16.66 -2.02
N ILE A 372 -9.38 -15.94 -1.71
CA ILE A 372 -10.69 -16.56 -1.46
C ILE A 372 -11.23 -17.19 -2.76
N TYR A 373 -10.56 -16.96 -3.89
CA TYR A 373 -10.78 -17.56 -5.21
C TYR A 373 -9.78 -18.68 -5.48
#